data_AF-A0A958KR47-F1
#
_entry.id   AF-A0A958KR47-F1
#
_cell.length_a   1.000
_cell.length_b   1.000
_cell.length_c   1.000
_cell.angle_alpha   90.00
_cell.angle_beta   90.00
_cell.angle_gamma   90.00
#
_symmetry.space_group_name_H-M   'P 1'
#
loop_
_entity.id
_entity.type
_entity.pdbx_description
1 polymer ?
#
loop_
_entity_poly.entity_id
_entity_poly.type
_entity_poly.pdbx_seq_one_letter_code
_entity_poly.pdbx_strand_id
1 'polypeptide(L)'
;MSQFTKTTFSILLIGITAFLDQMTKGFVRTQIELNGTKNIIPNFFDLTHLHNPGVAFGFLGGANPSLRLGVFLLSYILVGVFVISRIRTTSSKLELAALSLLVGGAVGFV
;
A
#
# COMPACT_ATOMS: atom_id res chain seq x y z
N MET A 1 -21.39 -14.70 3.63
CA MET A 1 -20.83 -14.01 4.81
C MET A 1 -21.73 -12.82 5.11
N SER A 2 -22.04 -12.57 6.39
CA SER A 2 -22.78 -11.37 6.77
C SER A 2 -21.93 -10.12 6.47
N GLN A 3 -22.58 -8.97 6.35
CA GLN A 3 -21.86 -7.71 6.13
C GLN A 3 -20.88 -7.42 7.27
N PHE A 4 -21.27 -7.72 8.51
CA PHE A 4 -20.39 -7.61 9.68
C PHE A 4 -19.11 -8.43 9.51
N THR A 5 -19.22 -9.72 9.17
CA THR A 5 -18.04 -10.58 8.97
C THR A 5 -17.14 -10.08 7.84
N LYS A 6 -17.71 -9.60 6.74
CA LYS A 6 -16.93 -9.04 5.62
C LYS A 6 -16.13 -7.82 6.06
N THR A 7 -16.78 -6.89 6.78
CA THR A 7 -16.14 -5.67 7.28
C THR A 7 -15.03 -6.00 8.27
N THR A 8 -15.29 -6.86 9.26
CA THR A 8 -14.27 -7.28 10.24
C THR A 8 -13.08 -7.94 9.58
N PHE A 9 -13.31 -8.88 8.65
CA PHE A 9 -12.25 -9.52 7.89
C PHE A 9 -11.41 -8.50 7.12
N SER A 10 -12.06 -7.55 6.44
CA SER A 10 -11.37 -6.53 5.65
C SER A 10 -10.52 -5.61 6.53
N ILE A 11 -11.06 -5.14 7.67
CA ILE A 11 -10.33 -4.28 8.61
C ILE A 11 -9.09 -4.99 9.15
N LEU A 12 -9.22 -6.27 9.55
CA LEU A 12 -8.09 -7.04 10.05
C LEU A 12 -7.01 -7.21 8.99
N LEU A 13 -7.40 -7.53 7.75
CA LEU A 13 -6.46 -7.75 6.66
C LEU A 13 -5.79 -6.44 6.19
N ILE A 14 -6.53 -5.33 6.18
CA ILE A 14 -5.97 -3.98 5.95
C ILE A 14 -4.96 -3.66 7.06
N GLY A 15 -5.33 -3.84 8.32
CA GLY A 15 -4.51 -3.51 9.48
C GLY A 15 -3.21 -4.30 9.53
N ILE A 16 -3.27 -5.62 9.33
CA ILE A 16 -2.06 -6.47 9.33
C ILE A 16 -1.12 -6.10 8.17
N THR A 17 -1.68 -5.82 6.98
CA THR A 17 -0.86 -5.46 5.81
C THR A 17 -0.17 -4.11 6.01
N ALA A 18 -0.90 -3.10 6.48
CA ALA A 18 -0.34 -1.79 6.78
C ALA A 18 0.71 -1.86 7.91
N PHE A 19 0.45 -2.66 8.94
CA PHE A 19 1.40 -2.90 10.03
C PHE A 19 2.71 -3.54 9.52
N LEU A 20 2.60 -4.60 8.72
CA LEU A 20 3.77 -5.27 8.16
C LEU A 20 4.57 -4.37 7.21
N ASP A 21 3.90 -3.54 6.40
CA ASP A 21 4.56 -2.54 5.54
C ASP A 21 5.40 -1.55 6.37
N GLN A 22 4.78 -0.92 7.37
CA GLN A 22 5.45 0.08 8.20
C GLN A 22 6.55 -0.54 9.07
N MET A 23 6.34 -1.75 9.59
CA MET A 23 7.38 -2.50 10.31
C MET A 23 8.59 -2.78 9.41
N THR A 24 8.36 -3.22 8.17
CA THR A 24 9.43 -3.50 7.21
C THR A 24 10.18 -2.23 6.83
N LYS A 25 9.47 -1.12 6.58
CA LYS A 25 10.09 0.19 6.33
C LYS A 25 10.90 0.68 7.52
N GLY A 26 10.39 0.52 8.74
CA GLY A 26 11.09 0.85 9.98
C GLY A 26 12.39 0.07 10.12
N PHE A 27 12.35 -1.24 9.84
CA PHE A 27 13.55 -2.07 9.80
C PHE A 27 14.57 -1.55 8.77
N VAL A 28 14.16 -1.30 7.52
CA VAL A 28 15.07 -0.77 6.49
C VAL A 28 15.69 0.56 6.90
N ARG A 29 14.90 1.50 7.42
CA ARG A 29 15.38 2.83 7.87
C ARG A 29 16.41 2.76 8.98
N THR A 30 16.38 1.73 9.83
CA THR A 30 17.32 1.57 10.95
C THR A 30 18.56 0.77 10.59
N GLN A 31 18.50 -0.07 9.56
CA GLN A 31 19.58 -1.01 9.21
C GLN A 31 20.33 -0.64 7.92
N ILE A 32 19.74 0.21 7.07
CA ILE A 32 20.28 0.56 5.76
C ILE A 32 20.22 2.08 5.61
N GLU A 33 21.38 2.70 5.39
CA GLU A 33 21.47 4.13 5.10
C GLU A 33 20.68 4.49 3.84
N LEU A 34 20.23 5.75 3.72
CA LEU A 34 19.52 6.19 2.51
C LEU A 34 20.42 6.01 1.28
N ASN A 35 19.87 5.41 0.22
CA ASN A 35 20.57 4.94 -0.99
C ASN A 35 21.54 3.76 -0.77
N GLY A 36 21.61 3.21 0.44
CA GLY A 36 22.34 1.99 0.75
C GLY A 36 21.63 0.74 0.22
N THR A 37 22.42 -0.29 -0.08
CA THR A 37 21.93 -1.61 -0.53
C THR A 37 22.55 -2.71 0.32
N LYS A 38 21.73 -3.66 0.74
CA LYS A 38 22.16 -4.91 1.38
C LYS A 38 21.77 -6.09 0.51
N ASN A 39 22.77 -6.86 0.07
CA ASN A 39 22.52 -8.10 -0.66
C ASN A 39 22.00 -9.17 0.30
N ILE A 40 20.82 -9.73 0.02
CA ILE A 40 20.19 -10.77 0.84
C ILE A 40 20.38 -12.14 0.19
N ILE A 41 20.19 -12.22 -1.13
CA ILE A 41 20.47 -13.41 -1.93
C ILE A 41 21.39 -12.97 -3.08
N PRO A 42 22.64 -13.46 -3.13
CA PRO A 42 23.59 -13.07 -4.17
C PRO A 42 23.02 -13.25 -5.57
N ASN A 43 23.10 -12.19 -6.38
CA ASN A 43 22.64 -12.15 -7.78
C ASN A 43 21.13 -12.34 -8.00
N PHE A 44 20.30 -12.26 -6.95
CA PHE A 44 18.85 -12.45 -7.09
C PHE A 44 18.02 -11.43 -6.30
N PHE A 45 18.40 -11.12 -5.05
CA PHE A 45 17.59 -10.26 -4.19
C PHE A 45 18.45 -9.29 -3.37
N ASP A 46 18.22 -8.01 -3.63
CA ASP A 46 18.81 -6.88 -2.92
C ASP A 46 17.72 -6.11 -2.16
N LEU A 47 18.06 -5.66 -0.96
CA LEU A 47 17.25 -4.76 -0.16
C LEU A 47 17.88 -3.37 -0.17
N THR A 48 17.22 -2.42 -0.83
CA THR A 48 17.73 -1.04 -1.00
C THR A 48 16.80 -0.04 -0.32
N HIS A 49 17.38 0.94 0.36
CA HIS A 49 16.63 2.04 0.95
C HIS A 49 16.54 3.22 -0.03
N LEU A 50 15.39 3.38 -0.68
CA LEU A 50 15.13 4.50 -1.60
C LEU A 50 13.87 5.27 -1.19
N HIS A 51 13.86 6.57 -1.49
CA HIS A 51 12.66 7.40 -1.44
C HIS A 51 12.12 7.62 -2.84
N ASN A 52 10.84 7.30 -3.04
CA ASN A 52 10.12 7.61 -4.27
C ASN A 52 9.14 8.75 -4.01
N PRO A 53 9.44 10.00 -4.41
CA PRO A 53 8.53 11.13 -4.25
C PRO A 53 7.32 11.06 -5.19
N GLY A 54 7.34 10.20 -6.20
CA GLY A 54 6.25 9.95 -7.13
C GLY A 54 5.51 8.64 -6.86
N VAL A 55 4.85 8.10 -7.89
CA VAL A 55 4.25 6.75 -7.89
C VAL A 55 5.11 5.77 -8.69
N ALA A 56 4.52 4.72 -9.27
CA ALA A 56 5.24 3.77 -10.13
C ALA A 56 6.11 4.49 -11.17
N PHE A 57 7.35 4.01 -11.34
CA PHE A 57 8.35 4.56 -12.27
C PHE A 57 8.71 6.04 -12.05
N GLY A 58 8.48 6.58 -10.84
CA GLY A 58 8.77 7.98 -10.52
C GLY A 58 7.78 8.97 -11.14
N PHE A 59 6.63 8.50 -11.67
CA PHE A 59 5.60 9.37 -12.22
C PHE A 59 5.14 10.39 -11.17
N LEU A 60 5.02 11.66 -11.59
CA LEU A 60 4.78 12.83 -10.74
C LEU A 60 5.89 13.16 -9.71
N GLY A 61 7.05 12.50 -9.75
CA GLY A 61 8.15 12.77 -8.82
C GLY A 61 8.67 14.22 -8.88
N GLY A 62 8.73 14.80 -10.09
CA GLY A 62 9.11 16.19 -10.34
C GLY A 62 7.95 17.16 -10.51
N ALA A 63 6.71 16.73 -10.29
CA ALA A 63 5.53 17.60 -10.41
C ALA A 63 5.46 18.59 -9.25
N ASN A 64 4.70 19.67 -9.45
CA ASN A 64 4.36 20.60 -8.37
C ASN A 64 3.74 19.82 -7.18
N PRO A 65 4.18 20.04 -5.92
CA PRO A 65 3.70 19.30 -4.76
C PRO A 65 2.18 19.33 -4.57
N SER A 66 1.52 20.45 -4.85
CA SER A 66 0.07 20.60 -4.71
C SER A 66 -0.68 19.80 -5.78
N LEU A 67 -0.19 19.78 -7.01
CA LEU A 67 -0.75 18.94 -8.07
C LEU A 67 -0.61 17.47 -7.73
N ARG A 68 0.58 17.05 -7.26
CA ARG A 68 0.85 15.67 -6.85
C ARG A 68 -0.09 15.24 -5.72
N LEU A 69 -0.24 16.07 -4.69
CA LEU A 69 -1.17 15.82 -3.59
C LEU A 69 -2.61 15.72 -4.09
N GLY A 70 -3.04 16.62 -4.99
CA GLY A 70 -4.37 16.59 -5.58
C GLY A 70 -4.66 15.30 -6.34
N VAL A 71 -3.72 14.82 -7.16
CA VAL A 71 -3.85 13.54 -7.87
C VAL A 71 -3.91 12.38 -6.89
N PHE A 72 -3.09 12.38 -5.84
CA PHE A 72 -3.12 11.31 -4.83
C PHE A 72 -4.46 11.27 -4.11
N LEU A 73 -4.93 12.40 -3.58
CA LEU A 73 -6.21 12.49 -2.89
C LEU A 73 -7.38 12.05 -3.79
N LEU A 74 -7.39 12.50 -5.05
CA LEU A 74 -8.41 12.08 -6.01
C LEU A 74 -8.37 10.56 -6.24
N SER A 75 -7.18 9.99 -6.42
CA SER A 75 -7.04 8.54 -6.59
C SER A 75 -7.52 7.75 -5.36
N TYR A 76 -7.20 8.20 -4.14
CA TYR A 76 -7.68 7.57 -2.91
C TYR A 76 -9.21 7.62 -2.79
N ILE A 77 -9.84 8.75 -3.15
CA ILE A 77 -11.29 8.89 -3.11
C ILE A 77 -11.95 7.93 -4.11
N LEU A 78 -11.51 7.95 -5.37
CA LEU A 78 -12.09 7.12 -6.42
C LEU A 78 -11.95 5.63 -6.13
N VAL A 79 -10.75 5.19 -5.73
CA VAL A 79 -10.48 3.80 -5.35
C VAL A 79 -11.25 3.42 -4.08
N GLY A 80 -11.29 4.30 -3.08
CA GLY A 80 -12.02 4.07 -1.83
C GLY A 80 -13.52 3.86 -2.06
N VAL A 81 -14.16 4.71 -2.88
CA VAL A 81 -15.56 4.56 -3.27
C VAL A 81 -15.80 3.24 -4.01
N PHE A 82 -14.92 2.91 -4.96
CA PHE A 82 -14.99 1.63 -5.69
C PHE A 82 -14.89 0.42 -4.75
N VAL A 83 -13.91 0.40 -3.86
CA VAL A 83 -13.69 -0.70 -2.92
C VAL A 83 -14.88 -0.86 -1.97
N ILE A 84 -15.39 0.23 -1.40
CA ILE A 84 -16.55 0.20 -0.50
C ILE A 84 -17.78 -0.37 -1.22
N SER A 85 -18.00 0.05 -2.47
CA SER A 85 -19.07 -0.49 -3.32
C SER A 85 -18.92 -2.01 -3.51
N ARG A 86 -17.72 -2.47 -3.89
CA ARG A 86 -17.45 -3.89 -4.16
C ARG A 86 -17.51 -4.76 -2.91
N ILE A 87 -17.01 -4.31 -1.76
CA ILE A 87 -17.06 -5.09 -0.50
C ILE A 87 -18.51 -5.40 -0.10
N ARG A 88 -19.43 -4.45 -0.30
CA ARG A 88 -20.85 -4.63 0.01
C ARG A 88 -21.49 -5.70 -0.89
N THR A 89 -21.18 -5.67 -2.18
CA THR A 89 -21.84 -6.54 -3.19
C THR A 89 -21.16 -7.88 -3.40
N THR A 90 -19.85 -7.99 -3.17
CA THR A 90 -19.10 -9.20 -3.52
C THR A 90 -19.50 -10.39 -2.65
N SER A 91 -19.60 -11.55 -3.28
CA SER A 91 -19.79 -12.84 -2.61
C SER A 91 -18.49 -13.66 -2.56
N SER A 92 -17.47 -13.22 -3.30
CA SER A 92 -16.19 -13.92 -3.44
C SER A 92 -15.27 -13.55 -2.28
N LYS A 93 -14.80 -14.57 -1.54
CA LYS A 93 -13.79 -14.38 -0.50
C LYS A 93 -12.45 -13.91 -1.08
N LEU A 94 -12.11 -14.36 -2.28
CA LEU A 94 -10.88 -13.95 -2.97
C LEU A 94 -10.93 -12.47 -3.36
N GLU A 95 -12.06 -12.02 -3.91
CA GLU A 95 -12.24 -10.59 -4.23
C GLU A 95 -12.20 -9.73 -2.97
N LEU A 96 -12.86 -10.16 -1.89
CA LEU A 96 -12.81 -9.46 -0.60
C LEU A 96 -11.37 -9.33 -0.06
N ALA A 97 -10.58 -10.41 -0.14
CA ALA A 97 -9.18 -10.40 0.25
C ALA A 97 -8.34 -9.48 -0.65
N ALA A 98 -8.50 -9.56 -1.96
CA ALA A 98 -7.79 -8.71 -2.92
C ALA A 98 -8.06 -7.22 -2.69
N LEU A 99 -9.32 -6.84 -2.48
CA LEU A 99 -9.71 -5.45 -2.18
C LEU A 99 -9.13 -4.97 -0.84
N SER A 100 -9.11 -5.84 0.17
CA SER A 100 -8.55 -5.51 1.48
C SER A 100 -7.02 -5.32 1.42
N LEU A 101 -6.32 -6.18 0.69
CA LEU A 101 -4.86 -6.04 0.46
C LEU A 101 -4.54 -4.77 -0.34
N LEU A 102 -5.35 -4.44 -1.34
CA LEU A 102 -5.21 -3.21 -2.12
C LEU A 102 -5.31 -1.98 -1.22
N VAL A 103 -6.33 -1.92 -0.35
CA VAL A 103 -6.49 -0.80 0.60
C VAL A 103 -5.37 -0.81 1.65
N GLY A 104 -4.98 -1.97 2.17
CA GLY A 104 -3.86 -2.11 3.11
C GLY A 104 -2.55 -1.57 2.54
N GLY A 105 -2.22 -1.91 1.30
CA GLY A 105 -1.06 -1.37 0.59
C GLY A 105 -1.15 0.13 0.35
N ALA A 106 -2.34 0.64 0.00
CA ALA A 106 -2.57 2.07 -0.17
C ALA A 106 -2.43 2.84 1.15
N VAL A 107 -2.89 2.29 2.29
CA VAL A 107 -2.68 2.89 3.62
C VAL A 107 -1.21 2.87 4.01
N GLY A 108 -0.49 1.80 3.65
CA GLY A 108 0.96 1.70 3.86
C GLY A 108 1.77 2.71 3.05
N PHE A 109 1.24 3.32 1.98
CA PHE A 109 1.96 4.24 1.07
C PHE A 109 2.46 5.57 1.72
N VAL A 110 2.29 5.73 3.04
CA VAL A 110 2.80 6.87 3.82
C VAL A 110 4.29 6.71 4.17
#